data_AF-A0A9D7SQ03-F1
#
_entry.id   AF-A0A9D7SQ03-F1
#
_cell.length_a   1.000
_cell.length_b   1.000
_cell.length_c   1.000
_cell.angle_alpha   90.00
_cell.angle_beta   90.00
_cell.angle_gamma   90.00
#
_symmetry.space_group_name_H-M   'P 1'
#
loop_
_entity.id
_entity.type
_entity.pdbx_description
1 polymer ?
#
loop_
_entity_poly.entity_id
_entity_poly.type
_entity_poly.pdbx_seq_one_letter_code
_entity_poly.pdbx_strand_id
1 'polypeptide(L)'
;MKKIAFHTMILAFCCGIAAFAFAQDAEKKDDVCFESRKGASEITKREIKPGWPNVKCSPTTGAALWYGDPYDGTAPMGKMPGMEKLPEGHAVVKPRSEKLALMPMCGVSCHNGVGPQFNPPTLPKDKRAKPNPTMEAMVPDLANFQHGRGRIWCMDCHHTTKRNMLVDHYGDPVSFDQPQLLCGKCHGDKLRDWRDGIHGKRIGEFTSTGKKRWFTCTECHNPHNVQDGVRNRGFVQLQPEPSPQLPKGMKDAKHELLHPIPH
;
A
#
# COMPACT_ATOMS: atom_id res chain seq x y z
N MET A 1 61.46 62.34 23.28
CA MET A 1 61.83 60.94 23.59
C MET A 1 61.02 60.01 22.70
N LYS A 2 61.71 59.15 21.93
CA LYS A 2 61.33 57.86 21.28
C LYS A 2 59.91 57.70 20.68
N LYS A 3 59.66 57.11 19.51
CA LYS A 3 60.41 56.64 18.31
C LYS A 3 59.30 56.26 17.30
N ILE A 4 59.61 56.40 16.02
CA ILE A 4 58.83 56.00 14.84
C ILE A 4 58.93 54.46 14.62
N ALA A 5 57.86 53.82 14.12
CA ALA A 5 57.86 52.64 13.22
C ALA A 5 56.39 52.34 12.81
N PHE A 6 55.91 52.57 11.58
CA PHE A 6 56.05 51.83 10.29
C PHE A 6 55.34 50.47 10.20
N HIS A 7 54.82 50.20 8.99
CA HIS A 7 54.25 48.97 8.38
C HIS A 7 52.70 48.96 8.32
N THR A 8 52.00 48.78 7.19
CA THR A 8 52.35 48.43 5.81
C THR A 8 51.10 48.66 4.92
N MET A 9 51.29 49.10 3.68
CA MET A 9 50.27 49.07 2.61
C MET A 9 49.82 47.63 2.33
N ILE A 10 48.52 47.41 2.15
CA ILE A 10 48.01 46.44 1.17
C ILE A 10 46.86 47.11 0.40
N LEU A 11 47.15 47.47 -0.85
CA LEU A 11 46.17 47.74 -1.89
C LEU A 11 45.71 46.36 -2.39
N ALA A 12 44.43 46.02 -2.25
CA ALA A 12 43.85 44.87 -2.92
C ALA A 12 42.65 45.33 -3.75
N PHE A 13 42.90 45.28 -5.05
CA PHE A 13 42.02 45.57 -6.16
C PHE A 13 40.96 44.45 -6.31
N CYS A 14 39.90 44.76 -7.05
CA CYS A 14 39.04 43.86 -7.82
C CYS A 14 37.74 43.28 -7.22
N CYS A 15 36.71 43.50 -8.05
CA CYS A 15 35.58 42.64 -8.38
C CYS A 15 34.35 42.70 -7.48
N GLY A 16 33.43 43.57 -7.89
CA GLY A 16 32.02 43.43 -7.61
C GLY A 16 31.53 42.07 -8.10
N ILE A 17 31.11 41.24 -7.16
CA ILE A 17 30.40 40.00 -7.44
C ILE A 17 28.94 40.38 -7.65
N ALA A 18 28.54 40.49 -8.93
CA ALA A 18 27.14 40.41 -9.29
C ALA A 18 26.62 39.04 -8.85
N ALA A 19 25.74 39.04 -7.85
CA ALA A 19 25.06 37.83 -7.41
C ALA A 19 24.14 37.35 -8.54
N PHE A 20 24.64 36.42 -9.35
CA PHE A 20 23.78 35.58 -10.19
C PHE A 20 22.94 34.73 -9.23
N ALA A 21 21.70 35.17 -9.01
CA ALA A 21 20.67 34.32 -8.43
C ALA A 21 20.47 33.15 -9.42
N PHE A 22 21.07 32.01 -9.11
CA PHE A 22 20.63 30.75 -9.70
C PHE A 22 19.18 30.58 -9.29
N ALA A 23 18.27 30.77 -10.25
CA ALA A 23 16.93 30.26 -10.13
C ALA A 23 17.10 28.76 -9.87
N GLN A 24 16.85 28.33 -8.64
CA GLN A 24 16.62 26.94 -8.35
C GLN A 24 15.44 26.55 -9.22
N ASP A 25 15.70 25.76 -10.27
CA ASP A 25 14.66 25.05 -10.97
C ASP A 25 13.76 24.44 -9.90
N ALA A 26 12.52 24.91 -9.84
CA ALA A 26 11.52 24.36 -8.97
C ALA A 26 11.50 22.86 -9.27
N GLU A 27 12.00 22.08 -8.31
CA GLU A 27 12.05 20.64 -8.35
C GLU A 27 10.70 20.16 -8.88
N LYS A 28 10.73 19.59 -10.09
CA LYS A 28 9.53 19.15 -10.80
C LYS A 28 8.86 18.16 -9.86
N LYS A 29 7.83 18.59 -9.13
CA LYS A 29 7.08 17.71 -8.24
C LYS A 29 6.62 16.57 -9.12
N ASP A 30 7.24 15.40 -8.93
CA ASP A 30 6.76 14.20 -9.56
C ASP A 30 5.27 14.10 -9.22
N ASP A 31 4.43 14.12 -10.25
CA ASP A 31 2.97 14.00 -10.12
C ASP A 31 2.65 12.59 -9.59
N VAL A 32 2.80 12.38 -8.28
CA VAL A 32 2.54 11.11 -7.60
C VAL A 32 1.07 11.08 -7.18
N CYS A 33 0.35 10.04 -7.59
CA CYS A 33 -0.94 9.67 -7.00
C CYS A 33 -0.86 8.33 -6.27
N PHE A 34 -1.95 7.94 -5.60
CA PHE A 34 -2.08 6.62 -4.99
C PHE A 34 -3.20 5.80 -5.65
N GLU A 35 -3.00 4.50 -5.78
CA GLU A 35 -4.00 3.64 -6.43
C GLU A 35 -5.17 3.24 -5.52
N SER A 36 -4.92 3.06 -4.23
CA SER A 36 -5.92 2.58 -3.26
C SER A 36 -5.70 3.13 -1.85
N ARG A 37 -4.44 3.24 -1.39
CA ARG A 37 -4.08 3.81 -0.09
C ARG A 37 -2.91 4.78 -0.22
N LYS A 38 -3.13 6.03 0.18
CA LYS A 38 -2.08 7.04 0.32
C LYS A 38 -1.02 6.58 1.34
N GLY A 39 0.26 6.70 1.02
CA GLY A 39 1.37 6.21 1.86
C GLY A 39 1.77 4.75 1.62
N ALA A 40 1.03 4.00 0.79
CA ALA A 40 1.26 2.57 0.62
C ALA A 40 1.19 2.10 -0.84
N SER A 41 0.38 2.72 -1.69
CA SER A 41 0.18 2.34 -3.09
C SER A 41 0.47 3.50 -4.03
N GLU A 42 1.57 4.21 -3.85
CA GLU A 42 1.98 5.30 -4.74
C GLU A 42 2.23 4.80 -6.18
N ILE A 43 1.90 5.66 -7.13
CA ILE A 43 2.22 5.53 -8.53
C ILE A 43 2.71 6.89 -9.03
N THR A 44 3.93 6.90 -9.56
CA THR A 44 4.52 8.08 -10.19
C THR A 44 4.00 8.19 -11.62
N LYS A 45 3.48 9.37 -11.99
CA LYS A 45 3.08 9.65 -13.36
C LYS A 45 4.30 9.72 -14.27
N ARG A 46 4.24 8.96 -15.37
CA ARG A 46 5.22 8.93 -16.46
C ARG A 46 4.51 8.75 -17.79
N GLU A 47 5.15 9.13 -18.88
CA GLU A 47 4.64 8.82 -20.22
C GLU A 47 5.03 7.40 -20.62
N ILE A 48 4.07 6.62 -21.10
CA ILE A 48 4.32 5.31 -21.74
C ILE A 48 4.72 5.54 -23.21
N LYS A 49 4.07 6.51 -23.84
CA LYS A 49 4.34 7.03 -25.18
C LYS A 49 4.14 8.55 -25.15
N PRO A 50 4.71 9.32 -26.08
CA PRO A 50 4.50 10.77 -26.13
C PRO A 50 3.01 11.13 -26.05
N GLY A 51 2.61 11.89 -25.03
CA GLY A 51 1.21 12.29 -24.80
C GLY A 51 0.30 11.21 -24.20
N TRP A 52 0.80 10.03 -23.86
CA TRP A 52 0.06 8.94 -23.23
C TRP A 52 0.59 8.64 -21.82
N PRO A 53 -0.02 9.21 -20.77
CA PRO A 53 0.42 8.97 -19.41
C PRO A 53 0.07 7.56 -18.93
N ASN A 54 0.86 7.00 -18.03
CA ASN A 54 0.55 5.73 -17.37
C ASN A 54 -0.63 5.86 -16.39
N VAL A 55 -0.84 7.04 -15.81
CA VAL A 55 -1.90 7.30 -14.84
C VAL A 55 -2.41 8.74 -14.95
N LYS A 56 -3.72 8.92 -14.71
CA LYS A 56 -4.30 10.24 -14.45
C LYS A 56 -4.77 10.29 -12.99
N CYS A 57 -4.28 11.28 -12.27
CA CYS A 57 -4.56 11.47 -10.85
C CYS A 57 -5.81 12.36 -10.66
N SER A 58 -6.59 12.10 -9.61
CA SER A 58 -7.70 12.94 -9.19
C SER A 58 -7.17 14.24 -8.61
N PRO A 59 -7.66 15.41 -9.06
CA PRO A 59 -7.34 16.68 -8.42
C PRO A 59 -7.98 16.83 -7.04
N THR A 60 -9.03 16.04 -6.74
CA THR A 60 -9.79 16.12 -5.48
C THR A 60 -9.13 15.28 -4.39
N THR A 61 -8.87 14.00 -4.70
CA THR A 61 -8.43 13.04 -3.68
C THR A 61 -6.93 12.73 -3.78
N GLY A 62 -6.31 12.97 -4.95
CA GLY A 62 -4.98 12.46 -5.28
C GLY A 62 -4.95 10.96 -5.63
N ALA A 63 -6.11 10.30 -5.77
CA ALA A 63 -6.20 8.90 -6.17
C ALA A 63 -6.02 8.71 -7.69
N ALA A 64 -5.62 7.53 -8.13
CA ALA A 64 -5.57 7.18 -9.55
C ALA A 64 -7.00 7.01 -10.13
N LEU A 65 -7.38 7.88 -11.06
CA LEU A 65 -8.68 7.84 -11.76
C LEU A 65 -8.67 6.97 -13.00
N TRP A 66 -7.53 6.90 -13.68
CA TRP A 66 -7.41 6.19 -14.95
C TRP A 66 -5.99 5.68 -15.14
N TYR A 67 -5.87 4.55 -15.82
CA TYR A 67 -4.61 3.86 -16.10
C TYR A 67 -4.41 3.74 -17.61
N GLY A 68 -3.24 4.13 -18.09
CA GLY A 68 -2.84 3.97 -19.48
C GLY A 68 -2.44 2.54 -19.83
N ASP A 69 -1.86 1.82 -18.87
CA ASP A 69 -1.71 0.37 -18.88
C ASP A 69 -2.21 -0.18 -17.53
N PRO A 70 -3.37 -0.87 -17.50
CA PRO A 70 -3.92 -1.43 -16.26
C PRO A 70 -3.08 -2.58 -15.68
N TYR A 71 -2.12 -3.11 -16.44
CA TYR A 71 -1.27 -4.23 -16.06
C TYR A 71 0.16 -3.83 -15.67
N ASP A 72 0.48 -2.53 -15.67
CA ASP A 72 1.81 -2.05 -15.32
C ASP A 72 2.26 -2.52 -13.94
N GLY A 73 3.43 -3.16 -13.88
CA GLY A 73 4.01 -3.71 -12.66
C GLY A 73 3.20 -4.85 -12.03
N THR A 74 2.33 -5.52 -12.79
CA THR A 74 1.59 -6.70 -12.30
C THR A 74 2.31 -8.00 -12.61
N ALA A 75 2.06 -9.01 -11.78
CA ALA A 75 2.51 -10.39 -11.97
C ALA A 75 1.30 -11.33 -11.99
N PRO A 76 1.41 -12.51 -12.62
CA PRO A 76 0.37 -13.54 -12.53
C PRO A 76 -0.01 -13.80 -11.08
N MET A 77 -1.32 -13.80 -10.81
CA MET A 77 -1.84 -14.16 -9.51
C MET A 77 -1.58 -15.65 -9.27
N GLY A 78 -1.19 -16.00 -8.05
CA GLY A 78 -1.04 -17.39 -7.65
C GLY A 78 -2.36 -18.17 -7.78
N LYS A 79 -2.29 -19.49 -7.66
CA LYS A 79 -3.48 -20.35 -7.72
C LYS A 79 -4.50 -19.91 -6.67
N MET A 80 -5.71 -19.57 -7.13
CA MET A 80 -6.81 -19.13 -6.29
C MET A 80 -8.00 -20.08 -6.42
N PRO A 81 -8.46 -20.72 -5.32
CA PRO A 81 -9.64 -21.57 -5.36
C PRO A 81 -10.90 -20.86 -5.87
N GLY A 82 -11.59 -21.49 -6.82
CA GLY A 82 -12.78 -20.97 -7.48
C GLY A 82 -12.50 -20.04 -8.66
N MET A 83 -11.24 -19.89 -9.09
CA MET A 83 -10.83 -19.11 -10.27
C MET A 83 -10.26 -19.99 -11.39
N GLU A 84 -10.48 -21.30 -11.35
CA GLU A 84 -9.89 -22.29 -12.28
C GLU A 84 -10.36 -22.11 -13.72
N LYS A 85 -11.49 -21.42 -13.93
CA LYS A 85 -12.04 -21.13 -15.26
C LYS A 85 -11.33 -19.99 -15.98
N LEU A 86 -10.54 -19.18 -15.28
CA LEU A 86 -9.77 -18.11 -15.91
C LEU A 86 -8.52 -18.71 -16.56
N PRO A 87 -8.18 -18.29 -17.78
CA PRO A 87 -6.93 -18.73 -18.40
C PRO A 87 -5.72 -18.33 -17.56
N GLU A 88 -4.65 -19.11 -17.65
CA GLU A 88 -3.41 -18.84 -16.93
C GLU A 88 -2.84 -17.45 -17.31
N GLY A 89 -2.41 -16.68 -16.32
CA GLY A 89 -1.91 -15.31 -16.52
C GLY A 89 -2.97 -14.25 -16.84
N HIS A 90 -4.25 -14.64 -16.96
CA HIS A 90 -5.34 -13.68 -17.15
C HIS A 90 -5.80 -13.04 -15.84
N ALA A 91 -5.45 -13.64 -14.70
CA ALA A 91 -5.56 -12.98 -13.41
C ALA A 91 -4.19 -12.49 -12.95
N VAL A 92 -4.06 -11.18 -12.78
CA VAL A 92 -2.82 -10.56 -12.32
C VAL A 92 -3.06 -9.69 -11.08
N VAL A 93 -2.05 -9.58 -10.24
CA VAL A 93 -2.02 -8.73 -9.04
C VAL A 93 -0.74 -7.90 -9.05
N LYS A 94 -0.70 -6.81 -8.31
CA LYS A 94 0.53 -6.04 -8.15
C LYS A 94 1.31 -6.56 -6.95
N PRO A 95 2.54 -7.09 -7.12
CA PRO A 95 3.37 -7.51 -6.00
C PRO A 95 3.53 -6.38 -4.98
N ARG A 96 3.41 -6.74 -3.70
CA ARG A 96 3.54 -5.85 -2.55
C ARG A 96 4.86 -6.06 -1.84
N SER A 97 5.43 -7.25 -1.92
CA SER A 97 6.68 -7.65 -1.30
C SER A 97 7.81 -6.64 -1.52
N GLU A 98 8.00 -6.18 -2.77
CA GLU A 98 9.01 -5.18 -3.14
C GLU A 98 8.82 -3.79 -2.50
N LYS A 99 7.60 -3.47 -2.05
CA LYS A 99 7.27 -2.19 -1.40
C LYS A 99 7.35 -2.26 0.12
N LEU A 100 7.66 -3.43 0.69
CA LEU A 100 7.78 -3.62 2.14
C LEU A 100 9.24 -3.54 2.57
N ALA A 101 9.68 -2.34 2.97
CA ALA A 101 11.08 -2.05 3.31
C ALA A 101 11.69 -2.99 4.36
N LEU A 102 10.90 -3.47 5.32
CA LEU A 102 11.37 -4.33 6.40
C LEU A 102 11.38 -5.83 6.04
N MET A 103 10.74 -6.22 4.93
CA MET A 103 10.51 -7.63 4.60
C MET A 103 11.81 -8.44 4.45
N PRO A 104 12.89 -7.94 3.80
CA PRO A 104 14.16 -8.66 3.74
C PRO A 104 14.79 -8.86 5.13
N MET A 105 14.77 -7.84 5.98
CA MET A 105 15.34 -7.91 7.33
C MET A 105 14.59 -8.92 8.21
N CYS A 106 13.25 -8.92 8.12
CA CYS A 106 12.42 -9.86 8.88
C CYS A 106 12.75 -11.31 8.54
N GLY A 107 12.90 -11.65 7.25
CA GLY A 107 13.13 -13.04 6.83
C GLY A 107 14.59 -13.51 6.90
N VAL A 108 15.54 -12.64 6.57
CA VAL A 108 16.95 -13.03 6.35
C VAL A 108 17.82 -12.72 7.57
N SER A 109 17.54 -11.60 8.25
CA SER A 109 18.43 -11.07 9.31
C SER A 109 17.94 -11.40 10.72
N CYS A 110 16.64 -11.22 10.99
CA CYS A 110 16.11 -11.31 12.36
C CYS A 110 15.33 -12.61 12.63
N HIS A 111 14.64 -13.15 11.62
CA HIS A 111 13.84 -14.36 11.79
C HIS A 111 14.14 -15.43 10.74
N ASN A 112 15.43 -15.70 10.57
CA ASN A 112 15.97 -16.78 9.74
C ASN A 112 16.03 -18.14 10.47
N GLY A 113 15.54 -18.21 11.72
CA GLY A 113 15.59 -19.42 12.54
C GLY A 113 16.97 -19.77 13.09
N VAL A 114 17.94 -18.84 13.03
CA VAL A 114 19.32 -19.03 13.49
C VAL A 114 19.72 -17.88 14.42
N GLY A 115 20.11 -18.19 15.66
CA GLY A 115 20.64 -17.19 16.61
C GLY A 115 20.71 -17.70 18.06
N PRO A 116 21.44 -17.00 18.95
CA PRO A 116 21.63 -17.45 20.34
C PRO A 116 20.34 -17.56 21.17
N GLN A 117 19.30 -16.77 20.84
CA GLN A 117 17.95 -16.91 21.40
C GLN A 117 16.99 -17.74 20.53
N PHE A 118 17.44 -18.17 19.34
CA PHE A 118 16.63 -18.80 18.31
C PHE A 118 17.17 -20.16 17.86
N ASN A 119 17.96 -20.87 18.69
CA ASN A 119 18.40 -22.23 18.37
C ASN A 119 18.10 -23.24 19.50
N PRO A 120 16.97 -23.98 19.41
CA PRO A 120 15.90 -23.83 18.42
C PRO A 120 15.12 -22.51 18.65
N PRO A 121 14.40 -21.98 17.65
CA PRO A 121 13.55 -20.82 17.85
C PRO A 121 12.63 -21.14 19.02
N THR A 122 12.72 -20.36 20.10
CA THR A 122 11.73 -20.47 21.17
C THR A 122 10.43 -19.88 20.61
N LEU A 123 9.72 -20.71 19.83
CA LEU A 123 8.44 -20.35 19.27
C LEU A 123 7.54 -19.91 20.43
N PRO A 124 6.69 -18.90 20.21
CA PRO A 124 5.68 -18.57 21.20
C PRO A 124 4.94 -19.85 21.61
N LYS A 125 5.04 -20.22 22.90
CA LYS A 125 4.38 -21.41 23.46
C LYS A 125 2.85 -21.33 23.37
N ASP A 126 2.35 -20.11 23.17
CA ASP A 126 0.96 -19.78 22.97
C ASP A 126 0.84 -18.59 21.99
N LYS A 127 -0.40 -18.32 21.56
CA LYS A 127 -0.74 -17.20 20.68
C LYS A 127 -1.11 -15.93 21.45
N ARG A 128 -0.74 -15.80 22.72
CA ARG A 128 -1.06 -14.60 23.50
C ARG A 128 -0.12 -13.47 23.09
N ALA A 129 -0.68 -12.27 23.04
CA ALA A 129 0.10 -11.08 22.80
C ALA A 129 1.18 -10.90 23.85
N LYS A 130 2.42 -10.68 23.41
CA LYS A 130 3.55 -10.35 24.27
C LYS A 130 4.14 -9.03 23.80
N PRO A 131 4.37 -8.06 24.69
CA PRO A 131 5.05 -6.82 24.33
C PRO A 131 6.38 -7.13 23.65
N ASN A 132 6.66 -6.43 22.56
CA ASN A 132 7.91 -6.58 21.82
C ASN A 132 8.41 -5.18 21.45
N PRO A 133 9.19 -4.53 22.34
CA PRO A 133 9.66 -3.17 22.14
C PRO A 133 10.40 -2.96 20.81
N THR A 134 11.13 -3.98 20.34
CA THR A 134 11.82 -3.92 19.05
C THR A 134 10.83 -3.86 17.89
N MET A 135 9.77 -4.66 17.92
CA MET A 135 8.75 -4.64 16.87
C MET A 135 7.87 -3.40 16.95
N GLU A 136 7.56 -2.91 18.15
CA GLU A 136 6.86 -1.64 18.35
C GLU A 136 7.69 -0.46 17.83
N ALA A 137 9.02 -0.48 17.98
CA ALA A 137 9.89 0.55 17.42
C ALA A 137 9.99 0.48 15.89
N MET A 138 10.03 -0.71 15.31
CA MET A 138 10.15 -0.91 13.86
C MET A 138 8.81 -0.72 13.13
N VAL A 139 7.71 -1.09 13.75
CA VAL A 139 6.35 -1.11 13.18
C VAL A 139 5.38 -0.51 14.21
N PRO A 140 5.38 0.82 14.40
CA PRO A 140 4.67 1.47 15.51
C PRO A 140 3.15 1.24 15.54
N ASP A 141 2.55 0.94 14.39
CA ASP A 141 1.16 0.53 14.26
C ASP A 141 0.84 -0.77 14.99
N LEU A 142 1.84 -1.60 15.34
CA LEU A 142 1.65 -2.81 16.15
C LEU A 142 1.39 -2.53 17.63
N ALA A 143 1.80 -1.37 18.15
CA ALA A 143 1.62 -1.04 19.57
C ALA A 143 0.14 -1.07 20.00
N ASN A 144 -0.76 -0.86 19.05
CA ASN A 144 -2.19 -0.98 19.24
C ASN A 144 -2.83 -1.85 18.15
N PHE A 145 -2.31 -3.07 17.97
CA PHE A 145 -2.91 -4.04 17.04
C PHE A 145 -4.30 -4.49 17.52
N GLN A 146 -5.33 -4.13 16.76
CA GLN A 146 -6.73 -4.31 17.16
C GLN A 146 -7.49 -5.31 16.27
N HIS A 147 -6.88 -6.42 15.86
CA HIS A 147 -7.59 -7.42 15.08
C HIS A 147 -8.37 -8.42 15.96
N GLY A 148 -9.60 -8.76 15.54
CA GLY A 148 -10.42 -9.79 16.20
C GLY A 148 -10.71 -9.52 17.68
N ARG A 149 -10.79 -8.25 18.10
CA ARG A 149 -10.98 -7.85 19.50
C ARG A 149 -9.94 -8.46 20.45
N GLY A 150 -8.66 -8.47 20.02
CA GLY A 150 -7.54 -9.00 20.79
C GLY A 150 -7.41 -10.53 20.78
N ARG A 151 -8.24 -11.24 20.00
CA ARG A 151 -8.17 -12.70 19.85
C ARG A 151 -7.27 -13.16 18.69
N ILE A 152 -6.75 -12.21 17.92
CA ILE A 152 -5.83 -12.47 16.82
C ILE A 152 -4.48 -11.91 17.21
N TRP A 153 -3.43 -12.67 16.95
CA TRP A 153 -2.05 -12.32 17.19
C TRP A 153 -1.26 -12.27 15.88
N CYS A 154 -0.08 -11.63 15.91
CA CYS A 154 0.78 -11.46 14.73
C CYS A 154 1.02 -12.78 13.98
N MET A 155 1.14 -13.89 14.71
CA MET A 155 1.43 -15.22 14.15
C MET A 155 0.21 -15.96 13.59
N ASP A 156 -0.99 -15.39 13.68
CA ASP A 156 -2.15 -15.91 12.93
C ASP A 156 -2.11 -15.50 11.45
N CYS A 157 -1.34 -14.43 11.16
CA CYS A 157 -1.13 -13.88 9.82
C CYS A 157 0.29 -14.16 9.30
N HIS A 158 1.31 -13.97 10.13
CA HIS A 158 2.71 -14.13 9.77
C HIS A 158 3.23 -15.52 10.12
N HIS A 159 4.04 -16.10 9.24
CA HIS A 159 4.62 -17.42 9.48
C HIS A 159 5.62 -17.40 10.65
N THR A 160 5.60 -18.46 11.46
CA THR A 160 6.33 -18.61 12.74
C THR A 160 7.85 -18.73 12.62
N THR A 161 8.39 -19.13 11.47
CA THR A 161 9.83 -19.22 11.20
C THR A 161 10.28 -18.55 9.91
N LYS A 162 9.37 -18.16 9.01
CA LYS A 162 9.65 -17.50 7.72
C LYS A 162 8.91 -16.18 7.65
N ARG A 163 9.37 -15.14 8.37
CA ARG A 163 8.57 -13.91 8.59
C ARG A 163 8.43 -13.00 7.37
N ASN A 164 9.15 -13.30 6.30
CA ASN A 164 8.90 -12.79 4.95
C ASN A 164 7.77 -13.53 4.21
N MET A 165 7.04 -14.42 4.89
CA MET A 165 5.84 -15.08 4.40
C MET A 165 4.69 -14.91 5.40
N LEU A 166 3.49 -14.94 4.86
CA LEU A 166 2.26 -15.15 5.61
C LEU A 166 2.10 -16.66 5.87
N VAL A 167 1.12 -17.03 6.69
CA VAL A 167 0.83 -18.44 7.02
C VAL A 167 -0.58 -18.79 6.62
N ASP A 168 -0.86 -20.04 6.29
CA ASP A 168 -2.22 -20.56 6.09
C ASP A 168 -2.81 -21.18 7.39
N HIS A 169 -3.94 -21.91 7.33
CA HIS A 169 -4.51 -22.55 8.53
C HIS A 169 -3.76 -23.83 8.94
N TYR A 170 -3.12 -24.50 7.99
CA TYR A 170 -2.34 -25.72 8.19
C TYR A 170 -0.90 -25.44 8.62
N GLY A 171 -0.46 -24.18 8.49
CA GLY A 171 0.91 -23.74 8.81
C GLY A 171 1.77 -23.52 7.56
N ASP A 172 1.23 -23.71 6.36
CA ASP A 172 1.95 -23.56 5.11
C ASP A 172 2.19 -22.08 4.77
N PRO A 173 3.33 -21.76 4.12
CA PRO A 173 3.66 -20.39 3.77
C PRO A 173 2.77 -19.86 2.64
N VAL A 174 2.32 -18.61 2.81
CA VAL A 174 1.59 -17.83 1.81
C VAL A 174 2.41 -16.60 1.44
N SER A 175 2.55 -16.31 0.16
CA SER A 175 3.26 -15.10 -0.29
C SER A 175 2.55 -13.82 0.17
N PHE A 176 3.32 -12.80 0.53
CA PHE A 176 2.79 -11.44 0.79
C PHE A 176 2.10 -10.81 -0.43
N ASP A 177 2.36 -11.34 -1.63
CA ASP A 177 1.71 -10.91 -2.87
C ASP A 177 0.36 -11.60 -3.09
N GLN A 178 -0.01 -12.56 -2.24
CA GLN A 178 -1.27 -13.30 -2.29
C GLN A 178 -2.03 -13.22 -0.94
N PRO A 179 -2.18 -12.03 -0.32
CA PRO A 179 -2.75 -11.91 1.02
C PRO A 179 -4.22 -12.36 1.11
N GLN A 180 -4.94 -12.40 -0.01
CA GLN A 180 -6.31 -12.90 -0.08
C GLN A 180 -6.44 -14.37 0.36
N LEU A 181 -5.40 -15.19 0.17
CA LEU A 181 -5.37 -16.56 0.67
C LEU A 181 -5.34 -16.60 2.20
N LEU A 182 -4.63 -15.66 2.83
CA LEU A 182 -4.62 -15.49 4.29
C LEU A 182 -5.95 -14.93 4.78
N CYS A 183 -6.40 -13.81 4.22
CA CYS A 183 -7.60 -13.09 4.70
C CYS A 183 -8.86 -13.97 4.58
N GLY A 184 -8.92 -14.78 3.52
CA GLY A 184 -10.04 -15.69 3.24
C GLY A 184 -10.25 -16.80 4.27
N LYS A 185 -9.25 -17.11 5.10
CA LYS A 185 -9.42 -18.08 6.21
C LYS A 185 -10.58 -17.73 7.13
N CYS A 186 -10.75 -16.44 7.38
CA CYS A 186 -11.73 -15.91 8.33
C CYS A 186 -12.79 -15.06 7.62
N HIS A 187 -12.42 -14.34 6.55
CA HIS A 187 -13.31 -13.45 5.80
C HIS A 187 -13.78 -14.10 4.49
N GLY A 188 -14.39 -15.28 4.61
CA GLY A 188 -14.80 -16.08 3.45
C GLY A 188 -15.87 -15.43 2.58
N ASP A 189 -16.81 -14.69 3.18
CA ASP A 189 -17.81 -13.91 2.44
C ASP A 189 -17.15 -12.83 1.58
N LYS A 190 -16.20 -12.08 2.16
CA LYS A 190 -15.45 -11.04 1.45
C LYS A 190 -14.53 -11.62 0.39
N LEU A 191 -13.91 -12.78 0.64
CA LEU A 191 -13.11 -13.47 -0.38
C LEU A 191 -13.96 -13.85 -1.59
N ARG A 192 -15.17 -14.41 -1.37
CA ARG A 192 -16.10 -14.75 -2.46
C ARG A 192 -16.47 -13.50 -3.25
N ASP A 193 -16.94 -12.46 -2.56
CA ASP A 193 -17.37 -11.22 -3.22
C ASP A 193 -16.20 -10.55 -3.98
N TRP A 194 -14.98 -10.63 -3.45
CA TRP A 194 -13.77 -10.14 -4.11
C TRP A 194 -13.41 -10.94 -5.38
N ARG A 195 -13.49 -12.27 -5.30
CA ARG A 195 -13.27 -13.16 -6.45
C ARG A 195 -14.28 -12.89 -7.55
N ASP A 196 -15.52 -12.67 -7.20
CA ASP A 196 -16.61 -12.46 -8.15
C ASP A 196 -16.61 -11.01 -8.69
N GLY A 197 -15.93 -10.09 -8.00
CA GLY A 197 -15.74 -8.70 -8.43
C GLY A 197 -16.81 -7.75 -7.90
N ILE A 198 -17.58 -8.20 -6.91
CA ILE A 198 -18.57 -7.43 -6.16
C ILE A 198 -17.85 -6.56 -5.12
N HIS A 199 -16.74 -7.05 -4.54
CA HIS A 199 -15.93 -6.34 -3.57
C HIS A 199 -14.52 -6.05 -4.10
N GLY A 200 -13.97 -4.88 -3.74
CA GLY A 200 -12.66 -4.44 -4.20
C GLY A 200 -12.70 -3.73 -5.55
N LYS A 201 -11.53 -3.63 -6.19
CA LYS A 201 -11.35 -2.96 -7.49
C LYS A 201 -10.79 -3.96 -8.49
N ARG A 202 -11.31 -3.91 -9.71
CA ARG A 202 -10.84 -4.71 -10.86
C ARG A 202 -10.75 -3.83 -12.09
N ILE A 203 -9.63 -3.90 -12.80
CA ILE A 203 -9.39 -3.16 -14.04
C ILE A 203 -8.81 -4.09 -15.11
N GLY A 204 -8.87 -3.69 -16.38
CA GLY A 204 -8.43 -4.53 -17.51
C GLY A 204 -9.59 -4.82 -18.45
N GLU A 205 -9.59 -6.00 -19.05
CA GLU A 205 -10.60 -6.41 -20.03
C GLU A 205 -11.96 -6.68 -19.37
N PHE A 206 -13.04 -6.37 -20.08
CA PHE A 206 -14.41 -6.60 -19.61
C PHE A 206 -14.88 -8.05 -19.82
N THR A 207 -14.32 -8.77 -20.79
CA THR A 207 -14.72 -10.14 -21.13
C THR A 207 -14.48 -11.06 -19.94
N SER A 208 -15.37 -12.02 -19.67
CA SER A 208 -15.26 -12.90 -18.49
C SER A 208 -13.92 -13.64 -18.43
N THR A 209 -13.43 -14.10 -19.58
CA THR A 209 -12.14 -14.77 -19.75
C THR A 209 -10.97 -13.83 -20.01
N GLY A 210 -11.20 -12.52 -20.20
CA GLY A 210 -10.14 -11.56 -20.50
C GLY A 210 -9.18 -11.34 -19.34
N LYS A 211 -8.00 -10.81 -19.66
CA LYS A 211 -6.98 -10.47 -18.66
C LYS A 211 -7.49 -9.32 -17.78
N LYS A 212 -7.34 -9.41 -16.46
CA LYS A 212 -7.72 -8.35 -15.52
C LYS A 212 -6.70 -8.28 -14.38
N ARG A 213 -6.57 -7.09 -13.81
CA ARG A 213 -5.85 -6.86 -12.57
C ARG A 213 -6.85 -6.85 -11.41
N TRP A 214 -6.57 -7.68 -10.42
CA TRP A 214 -7.24 -7.69 -9.13
C TRP A 214 -6.41 -6.88 -8.14
N PHE A 215 -7.08 -5.97 -7.42
CA PHE A 215 -6.48 -5.29 -6.28
C PHE A 215 -6.58 -6.19 -5.06
N THR A 216 -5.46 -6.51 -4.44
CA THR A 216 -5.38 -7.40 -3.27
C THR A 216 -5.91 -6.72 -2.02
N CYS A 217 -6.24 -7.52 -0.99
CA CYS A 217 -6.83 -7.00 0.25
C CYS A 217 -5.97 -5.90 0.89
N THR A 218 -4.63 -6.06 0.87
CA THR A 218 -3.69 -5.13 1.52
C THR A 218 -3.40 -3.87 0.70
N GLU A 219 -3.76 -3.84 -0.59
CA GLU A 219 -3.74 -2.61 -1.40
C GLU A 219 -4.79 -1.61 -0.89
N CYS A 220 -5.98 -2.10 -0.53
CA CYS A 220 -7.09 -1.27 -0.07
C CYS A 220 -7.18 -1.15 1.47
N HIS A 221 -6.69 -2.14 2.21
CA HIS A 221 -6.85 -2.21 3.66
C HIS A 221 -5.52 -2.30 4.41
N ASN A 222 -5.44 -1.66 5.57
CA ASN A 222 -4.32 -1.84 6.50
C ASN A 222 -4.61 -3.04 7.41
N PRO A 223 -3.90 -4.18 7.30
CA PRO A 223 -4.17 -5.33 8.16
C PRO A 223 -3.82 -5.06 9.63
N HIS A 224 -3.00 -4.06 9.94
CA HIS A 224 -2.66 -3.67 11.31
C HIS A 224 -3.58 -2.59 11.89
N ASN A 225 -4.46 -1.99 11.07
CA ASN A 225 -5.45 -1.01 11.53
C ASN A 225 -6.84 -1.40 10.99
N VAL A 226 -7.52 -2.29 11.73
CA VAL A 226 -8.83 -2.86 11.35
C VAL A 226 -9.98 -2.40 12.25
N GLN A 227 -9.69 -1.50 13.19
CA GLN A 227 -10.67 -0.84 14.05
C GLN A 227 -10.38 0.67 14.00
N ASP A 228 -10.98 1.34 13.01
CA ASP A 228 -10.67 2.73 12.75
C ASP A 228 -11.47 3.71 13.61
N GLY A 229 -10.76 4.69 14.17
CA GLY A 229 -11.29 5.89 14.83
C GLY A 229 -12.31 5.63 15.94
N VAL A 230 -13.17 6.63 16.17
CA VAL A 230 -14.27 6.58 17.16
C VAL A 230 -15.29 5.47 16.88
N ARG A 231 -15.36 4.98 15.64
CA ARG A 231 -16.27 3.91 15.24
C ARG A 231 -15.83 2.57 15.83
N ASN A 232 -14.53 2.42 16.15
CA ASN A 232 -13.92 1.21 16.69
C ASN A 232 -14.35 -0.06 15.93
N ARG A 233 -14.55 0.07 14.61
CA ARG A 233 -15.05 -1.00 13.74
C ARG A 233 -14.64 -0.76 12.29
N GLY A 234 -14.09 -1.81 11.68
CA GLY A 234 -13.76 -1.84 10.26
C GLY A 234 -12.52 -1.02 9.91
N PHE A 235 -12.12 -1.13 8.65
CA PHE A 235 -11.01 -0.36 8.09
C PHE A 235 -11.38 1.11 7.92
N VAL A 236 -10.34 1.95 7.92
CA VAL A 236 -10.41 3.36 7.52
C VAL A 236 -11.15 3.46 6.19
N GLN A 237 -12.18 4.30 6.13
CA GLN A 237 -12.94 4.51 4.91
C GLN A 237 -12.11 5.34 3.93
N LEU A 238 -12.08 4.92 2.66
CA LEU A 238 -11.47 5.70 1.60
C LEU A 238 -12.38 6.87 1.26
N GLN A 239 -11.80 8.06 1.07
CA GLN A 239 -12.55 9.22 0.62
C GLN A 239 -13.03 8.96 -0.82
N PRO A 240 -14.35 8.99 -1.09
CA PRO A 240 -14.86 8.79 -2.43
C PRO A 240 -14.57 10.01 -3.32
N GLU A 241 -14.54 9.78 -4.63
CA GLU A 241 -14.61 10.87 -5.61
C GLU A 241 -15.97 11.59 -5.52
N PRO A 242 -16.05 12.84 -6.01
CA PRO A 242 -17.32 13.51 -6.17
C PRO A 242 -18.32 12.66 -6.97
N SER A 243 -19.59 12.77 -6.61
CA SER A 243 -20.66 12.08 -7.32
C SER A 243 -20.61 12.37 -8.83
N PRO A 244 -20.97 11.40 -9.69
CA PRO A 244 -21.06 11.61 -11.12
C PRO A 244 -21.99 12.79 -11.47
N GLN A 245 -21.73 13.42 -12.61
CA GLN A 245 -22.64 14.44 -13.12
C GLN A 245 -24.01 13.83 -13.42
N LEU A 246 -25.07 14.56 -13.06
CA LEU A 246 -26.43 14.13 -13.32
C LEU A 246 -26.70 14.04 -14.82
N PRO A 247 -27.53 13.07 -15.27
CA PRO A 247 -28.01 13.02 -16.64
C PRO A 247 -28.66 14.34 -17.07
N LYS A 248 -28.52 14.66 -18.35
CA LYS A 248 -29.10 15.89 -18.92
C LYS A 248 -30.61 15.96 -18.62
N GLY A 249 -31.04 17.04 -17.99
CA GLY A 249 -32.44 17.29 -17.63
C GLY A 249 -32.80 16.95 -16.17
N MET A 250 -31.94 16.27 -15.43
CA MET A 250 -32.11 16.08 -13.99
C MET A 250 -31.55 17.26 -13.20
N LYS A 251 -32.37 17.82 -12.29
CA LYS A 251 -31.96 18.93 -11.40
C LYS A 251 -31.27 18.45 -10.13
N ASP A 252 -31.65 17.28 -9.62
CA ASP A 252 -31.10 16.67 -8.42
C ASP A 252 -31.21 15.12 -8.46
N ALA A 253 -30.54 14.44 -7.52
CA ALA A 253 -30.57 12.98 -7.35
C ALA A 253 -31.62 12.51 -6.32
N LYS A 254 -32.63 13.32 -5.97
CA LYS A 254 -33.56 12.97 -4.87
C LYS A 254 -34.33 11.68 -5.10
N HIS A 255 -34.50 11.28 -6.36
CA HIS A 255 -35.13 10.02 -6.72
C HIS A 255 -34.37 8.78 -6.20
N GLU A 256 -33.06 8.88 -5.94
CA GLU A 256 -32.25 7.79 -5.35
C GLU A 256 -32.49 7.62 -3.84
N LEU A 257 -33.06 8.63 -3.18
CA LEU A 257 -33.42 8.57 -1.75
C LEU A 257 -34.74 7.83 -1.51
N LEU A 258 -35.52 7.59 -2.57
CA LEU A 258 -36.76 6.84 -2.49
C LEU A 258 -36.41 5.35 -2.49
N HIS A 259 -36.60 4.68 -1.36
CA HIS A 259 -36.44 3.24 -1.30
C HIS A 259 -37.37 2.57 -2.32
N PRO A 260 -36.86 1.75 -3.26
CA PRO A 260 -37.68 1.13 -4.31
C PRO A 260 -38.62 0.05 -3.77
N ILE A 261 -38.49 -0.32 -2.49
CA ILE A 261 -39.32 -1.33 -1.82
C ILE A 261 -39.88 -0.71 -0.55
N PRO A 262 -41.21 -0.57 -0.42
CA PRO A 262 -41.84 -0.18 0.85
C PRO A 262 -41.53 -1.24 1.92
N HIS A 263 -41.09 -0.78 3.09
CA HIS A 263 -40.83 -1.63 4.25
C HIS A 263 -42.13 -2.08 4.91
#